data_AF-A0A8H7V7S5-F1
#
_entry.id   AF-A0A8H7V7S5-F1
#
_cell.length_a   1.000
_cell.length_b   1.000
_cell.length_c   1.000
_cell.angle_alpha   90.00
_cell.angle_beta   90.00
_cell.angle_gamma   90.00
#
_symmetry.space_group_name_H-M   'P 1'
#
loop_
_entity.id
_entity.type
_entity.pdbx_description
1 polymer ?
#
loop_
_entity_poly.entity_id
_entity_poly.type
_entity_poly.pdbx_seq_one_letter_code
_entity_poly.pdbx_strand_id
1 'polypeptide(L)'
;MRFNFATLALATTLLISGTQAGTAPKIESCPALSPRATAATKVTDLRPDDIKVVAALGDSIMAGFAAEGIQGTSIINLKTLNEYRGVSYGGGGDAGAVTVPNFIKKYNPTLKGSSVDEHLIELCYGLLCPPFQYKPAKDVLNAAQSAGLAMNLDHELDYLLPAIKNLPGIDYQNDWKLINMQIGSNDQCASCINALVPLLTPKAYGKHVTDAIERIRTTVPRVLINLSKYFKLQTE
;
A
#
# COMPACT_ATOMS: atom_id res chain seq x y z
N MET A 1 -69.07 -31.39 26.94
CA MET A 1 -68.19 -30.21 27.14
C MET A 1 -66.78 -30.56 26.67
N ARG A 2 -66.40 -30.25 25.43
CA ARG A 2 -64.99 -30.25 24.98
C ARG A 2 -64.82 -29.16 23.91
N PHE A 3 -64.14 -28.10 24.28
CA PHE A 3 -63.70 -27.02 23.40
C PHE A 3 -62.50 -27.51 22.58
N ASN A 4 -62.54 -27.30 21.26
CA ASN A 4 -61.37 -27.41 20.39
C ASN A 4 -60.64 -26.06 20.40
N PHE A 5 -59.42 -26.04 20.96
CA PHE A 5 -58.49 -24.93 20.76
C PHE A 5 -57.60 -25.27 19.56
N ALA A 6 -57.74 -24.50 18.49
CA ALA A 6 -56.76 -24.46 17.41
C ALA A 6 -55.60 -23.55 17.86
N THR A 7 -54.44 -24.14 18.12
CA THR A 7 -53.19 -23.42 18.37
C THR A 7 -52.56 -23.03 17.05
N LEU A 8 -52.60 -21.75 16.73
CA LEU A 8 -51.87 -21.12 15.62
C LEU A 8 -50.41 -20.97 16.04
N ALA A 9 -49.50 -21.77 15.48
CA ALA A 9 -48.06 -21.62 15.71
C ALA A 9 -47.53 -20.46 14.86
N LEU A 10 -47.23 -19.34 15.52
CA LEU A 10 -46.55 -18.20 14.93
C LEU A 10 -45.06 -18.56 14.75
N ALA A 11 -44.65 -18.89 13.53
CA ALA A 11 -43.23 -19.09 13.21
C ALA A 11 -42.54 -17.72 13.10
N THR A 12 -41.94 -17.26 14.20
CA THR A 12 -41.02 -16.13 14.20
C THR A 12 -39.72 -16.55 13.49
N THR A 13 -39.56 -16.13 12.23
CA THR A 13 -38.26 -16.15 11.55
C THR A 13 -37.34 -15.15 12.23
N LEU A 14 -36.47 -15.63 13.12
CA LEU A 14 -35.28 -14.89 13.52
C LEU A 14 -34.39 -14.74 12.28
N LEU A 15 -34.28 -13.52 11.76
CA LEU A 15 -33.20 -13.14 10.87
C LEU A 15 -31.90 -13.17 11.68
N ILE A 16 -31.25 -14.33 11.72
CA ILE A 16 -29.88 -14.45 12.20
C ILE A 16 -29.03 -13.80 11.11
N SER A 17 -28.65 -12.54 11.28
CA SER A 17 -27.57 -11.89 10.52
C SER A 17 -26.24 -12.53 10.94
N GLY A 18 -26.07 -13.80 10.57
CA GLY A 18 -24.82 -14.53 10.73
C GLY A 18 -23.81 -13.95 9.76
N THR A 19 -22.81 -13.24 10.28
CA THR A 19 -21.58 -13.01 9.53
C THR A 19 -20.95 -14.38 9.25
N GLN A 20 -21.18 -14.92 8.04
CA GLN A 20 -20.45 -16.10 7.59
C GLN A 20 -19.01 -15.66 7.27
N ALA A 21 -18.10 -15.98 8.17
CA ALA A 21 -16.67 -15.95 7.87
C ALA A 21 -16.36 -17.13 6.95
N GLY A 22 -16.31 -16.87 5.64
CA GLY A 22 -15.83 -17.82 4.64
C GLY A 22 -14.34 -17.60 4.37
N THR A 23 -13.58 -18.67 4.14
CA THR A 23 -12.24 -18.59 3.58
C THR A 23 -12.33 -18.68 2.06
N ALA A 24 -11.58 -17.84 1.37
CA ALA A 24 -11.48 -17.86 -0.09
C ALA A 24 -10.01 -18.07 -0.48
N PRO A 25 -9.69 -19.02 -1.36
CA PRO A 25 -8.31 -19.25 -1.79
C PRO A 25 -7.79 -18.16 -2.74
N LYS A 26 -8.71 -17.40 -3.35
CA LYS A 26 -8.41 -16.30 -4.27
C LYS A 26 -9.37 -15.14 -4.06
N ILE A 27 -8.93 -13.92 -4.37
CA ILE A 27 -9.73 -12.71 -4.18
C ILE A 27 -10.97 -12.68 -5.08
N GLU A 28 -10.93 -13.34 -6.23
CA GLU A 28 -12.05 -13.41 -7.16
C GLU A 28 -13.23 -14.17 -6.57
N SER A 29 -12.96 -15.11 -5.67
CA SER A 29 -13.94 -15.92 -4.95
C SER A 29 -14.55 -15.19 -3.75
N CYS A 30 -14.04 -14.02 -3.36
CA CYS A 30 -14.66 -13.21 -2.32
C CYS A 30 -15.98 -12.60 -2.81
N PRO A 31 -17.03 -12.57 -1.96
CA PRO A 31 -18.34 -12.03 -2.33
C PRO A 31 -18.26 -10.52 -2.62
N ALA A 32 -19.16 -10.03 -3.46
CA ALA A 32 -19.30 -8.59 -3.68
C ALA A 32 -19.73 -7.87 -2.40
N LEU A 33 -19.28 -6.63 -2.24
CA LEU A 33 -19.74 -5.77 -1.14
C LEU A 33 -21.17 -5.29 -1.40
N SER A 34 -21.94 -5.11 -0.33
CA SER A 34 -23.23 -4.45 -0.43
C SER A 34 -23.05 -3.00 -0.90
N PRO A 35 -23.89 -2.50 -1.83
CA PRO A 35 -23.78 -1.14 -2.33
C PRO A 35 -23.78 -0.10 -1.21
N ARG A 36 -22.90 0.91 -1.31
CA ARG A 36 -22.94 2.10 -0.44
C ARG A 36 -24.21 2.91 -0.74
N ALA A 37 -24.96 3.28 0.30
CA ALA A 37 -25.99 4.31 0.18
C ALA A 37 -25.37 5.72 0.14
N THR A 38 -24.28 5.93 0.88
CA THR A 38 -23.52 7.18 0.97
C THR A 38 -22.02 6.90 0.98
N ALA A 39 -21.23 7.84 0.46
CA ALA A 39 -19.78 7.74 0.51
C ALA A 39 -19.26 7.83 1.95
N ALA A 40 -18.21 7.07 2.28
CA ALA A 40 -17.57 7.13 3.58
C ALA A 40 -17.05 8.54 3.88
N THR A 41 -17.31 9.03 5.09
CA THR A 41 -16.85 10.36 5.56
C THR A 41 -15.79 10.29 6.65
N LYS A 42 -15.59 9.12 7.25
CA LYS A 42 -14.62 8.88 8.32
C LYS A 42 -13.78 7.64 8.01
N VAL A 43 -12.53 7.66 8.46
CA VAL A 43 -11.58 6.54 8.27
C VAL A 43 -12.10 5.22 8.86
N THR A 44 -12.85 5.27 9.96
CA THR A 44 -13.40 4.09 10.65
C THR A 44 -14.57 3.41 9.91
N ASP A 45 -15.08 4.05 8.86
CA ASP A 45 -16.13 3.50 8.01
C ASP A 45 -15.57 3.11 6.63
N LEU A 46 -14.26 3.14 6.39
CA LEU A 46 -13.73 2.80 5.07
C LEU A 46 -13.89 1.31 4.74
N ARG A 47 -14.29 1.05 3.49
CA ARG A 47 -14.24 -0.25 2.84
C ARG A 47 -13.35 -0.16 1.59
N PRO A 48 -12.91 -1.31 1.03
CA PRO A 48 -12.12 -1.32 -0.19
C PRO A 48 -12.78 -0.56 -1.36
N ASP A 49 -14.11 -0.57 -1.48
CA ASP A 49 -14.83 0.13 -2.55
C ASP A 49 -14.85 1.67 -2.43
N ASP A 50 -14.52 2.22 -1.25
CA ASP A 50 -14.42 3.67 -1.03
C ASP A 50 -13.05 4.24 -1.46
N ILE A 51 -12.02 3.40 -1.55
CA ILE A 51 -10.65 3.82 -1.88
C ILE A 51 -10.55 4.05 -3.38
N LYS A 52 -10.20 5.28 -3.79
CA LYS A 52 -10.09 5.68 -5.20
C LYS A 52 -8.66 5.80 -5.69
N VAL A 53 -7.72 6.05 -4.78
CA VAL A 53 -6.30 6.15 -5.08
C VAL A 53 -5.51 5.28 -4.13
N VAL A 54 -4.56 4.54 -4.69
CA VAL A 54 -3.48 3.89 -3.93
C VAL A 54 -2.15 4.54 -4.26
N ALA A 55 -1.27 4.63 -3.27
CA ALA A 55 0.10 5.11 -3.42
C ALA A 55 1.03 4.31 -2.49
N ALA A 56 2.32 4.42 -2.74
CA ALA A 56 3.34 3.74 -1.96
C ALA A 56 4.58 4.61 -1.72
N LEU A 57 5.18 4.43 -0.53
CA LEU A 57 6.43 5.03 -0.08
C LEU A 57 7.29 3.95 0.56
N GLY A 58 8.61 4.00 0.40
CA GLY A 58 9.48 3.02 1.02
C GLY A 58 10.83 2.76 0.36
N ASP A 59 11.45 1.68 0.81
CA ASP A 59 12.72 1.22 0.27
C ASP A 59 12.56 0.22 -0.90
N SER A 60 13.64 -0.48 -1.23
CA SER A 60 13.72 -1.54 -2.25
C SER A 60 12.60 -2.58 -2.17
N ILE A 61 12.10 -2.89 -0.96
CA ILE A 61 11.01 -3.87 -0.79
C ILE A 61 9.72 -3.32 -1.37
N MET A 62 9.40 -2.06 -1.08
CA MET A 62 8.22 -1.39 -1.63
C MET A 62 8.40 -1.04 -3.11
N ALA A 63 9.63 -0.80 -3.57
CA ALA A 63 9.93 -0.60 -4.99
C ALA A 63 9.78 -1.89 -5.83
N GLY A 64 9.77 -3.07 -5.20
CA GLY A 64 9.73 -4.35 -5.91
C GLY A 64 11.09 -4.72 -6.52
N PHE A 65 12.19 -4.26 -5.93
CA PHE A 65 13.53 -4.59 -6.40
C PHE A 65 13.75 -6.10 -6.39
N ALA A 66 14.11 -6.65 -7.56
CA ALA A 66 14.34 -8.08 -7.77
C ALA A 66 13.18 -8.99 -7.32
N ALA A 67 11.93 -8.49 -7.30
CA ALA A 67 10.79 -9.24 -6.77
C ALA A 67 10.49 -10.54 -7.54
N GLU A 68 10.84 -10.60 -8.83
CA GLU A 68 10.74 -11.82 -9.64
C GLU A 68 11.99 -12.72 -9.57
N GLY A 69 12.99 -12.38 -8.76
CA GLY A 69 14.21 -13.16 -8.57
C GLY A 69 15.11 -13.22 -9.80
N ILE A 70 15.96 -14.25 -9.84
CA ILE A 70 16.85 -14.49 -10.98
C ILE A 70 16.04 -15.14 -12.11
N GLN A 71 15.76 -14.33 -13.13
CA GLN A 71 15.15 -14.82 -14.36
C GLN A 71 16.23 -15.52 -15.21
N GLY A 72 16.12 -16.85 -15.37
CA GLY A 72 17.07 -17.67 -16.14
C GLY A 72 18.26 -18.19 -15.34
N THR A 73 19.32 -18.63 -16.03
CA THR A 73 20.50 -19.31 -15.43
C THR A 73 21.73 -18.42 -15.27
N SER A 74 21.71 -17.19 -15.81
CA SER A 74 22.84 -16.26 -15.71
C SER A 74 22.73 -15.39 -14.46
N ILE A 75 23.77 -15.42 -13.63
CA ILE A 75 23.96 -14.52 -12.48
C ILE A 75 24.21 -13.06 -12.89
N ILE A 76 24.63 -12.82 -14.14
CA ILE A 76 24.74 -11.49 -14.74
C ILE A 76 23.53 -11.30 -15.65
N ASN A 77 22.40 -10.94 -15.06
CA ASN A 77 21.20 -10.59 -15.80
C ASN A 77 20.76 -9.20 -15.34
N LEU A 78 20.79 -8.20 -16.22
CA LEU A 78 20.37 -6.83 -15.89
C LEU A 78 18.92 -6.78 -15.36
N LYS A 79 18.08 -7.77 -15.67
CA LYS A 79 16.74 -7.91 -15.09
C LYS A 79 16.73 -8.19 -13.58
N THR A 80 17.82 -8.68 -12.99
CA THR A 80 17.93 -8.80 -11.53
C THR A 80 18.16 -7.45 -10.86
N LEU A 81 18.52 -6.42 -11.63
CA LEU A 81 18.63 -5.04 -11.16
C LEU A 81 17.35 -4.22 -11.41
N ASN A 82 16.26 -4.87 -11.81
CA ASN A 82 15.00 -4.19 -12.03
C ASN A 82 14.19 -4.07 -10.73
N GLU A 83 13.48 -2.95 -10.64
CA GLU A 83 12.33 -2.76 -9.77
C GLU A 83 11.08 -3.20 -10.51
N TYR A 84 10.50 -4.31 -10.08
CA TYR A 84 9.25 -4.84 -10.61
C TYR A 84 8.08 -4.13 -9.94
N ARG A 85 7.88 -2.87 -10.33
CA ARG A 85 6.89 -1.96 -9.74
C ARG A 85 5.49 -2.55 -9.78
N GLY A 86 5.12 -3.17 -10.88
CA GLY A 86 3.81 -3.76 -11.11
C GLY A 86 3.45 -4.95 -10.21
N VAL A 87 4.43 -5.61 -9.58
CA VAL A 87 4.21 -6.70 -8.61
C VAL A 87 4.52 -6.31 -7.16
N SER A 88 4.90 -5.05 -6.90
CA SER A 88 5.10 -4.54 -5.54
C SER A 88 3.85 -4.77 -4.69
N TYR A 89 4.00 -5.39 -3.51
CA TYR A 89 2.86 -5.79 -2.69
C TYR A 89 1.95 -4.62 -2.30
N GLY A 90 2.52 -3.42 -2.08
CA GLY A 90 1.80 -2.23 -1.65
C GLY A 90 1.43 -1.27 -2.78
N GLY A 91 2.11 -1.34 -3.93
CA GLY A 91 1.95 -0.38 -5.03
C GLY A 91 1.57 -0.97 -6.40
N GLY A 92 1.82 -2.26 -6.63
CA GLY A 92 1.73 -2.90 -7.94
C GLY A 92 0.32 -3.20 -8.42
N GLY A 93 0.09 -3.08 -9.72
CA GLY A 93 -1.20 -3.26 -10.38
C GLY A 93 -1.21 -4.21 -11.57
N ASP A 94 -0.14 -4.98 -11.79
CA ASP A 94 -0.06 -5.93 -12.92
C ASP A 94 -1.08 -7.05 -12.79
N ALA A 95 -1.53 -7.58 -13.92
CA ALA A 95 -2.52 -8.64 -13.95
C ALA A 95 -2.00 -9.90 -13.24
N GLY A 96 -2.79 -10.43 -12.29
CA GLY A 96 -2.44 -11.64 -11.53
C GLY A 96 -1.49 -11.42 -10.36
N ALA A 97 -0.95 -10.20 -10.17
CA ALA A 97 -0.10 -9.90 -9.02
C ALA A 97 -0.91 -9.89 -7.71
N VAL A 98 -0.36 -10.50 -6.66
CA VAL A 98 -0.98 -10.58 -5.33
C VAL A 98 -0.61 -9.32 -4.54
N THR A 99 -1.33 -8.23 -4.81
CA THR A 99 -1.01 -6.91 -4.26
C THR A 99 -2.23 -6.25 -3.63
N VAL A 100 -1.99 -5.34 -2.67
CA VAL A 100 -3.05 -4.54 -2.03
C VAL A 100 -3.87 -3.78 -3.09
N PRO A 101 -3.29 -3.11 -4.10
CA PRO A 101 -4.06 -2.49 -5.16
C PRO A 101 -4.96 -3.45 -5.94
N ASN A 102 -4.49 -4.65 -6.30
CA ASN A 102 -5.32 -5.61 -7.02
C ASN A 102 -6.46 -6.17 -6.18
N PHE A 103 -6.24 -6.34 -4.86
CA PHE A 103 -7.33 -6.68 -3.95
C PHE A 103 -8.38 -5.57 -3.84
N ILE A 104 -7.97 -4.31 -3.86
CA ILE A 104 -8.91 -3.17 -3.88
C ILE A 104 -9.64 -3.09 -5.23
N LYS A 105 -8.95 -3.32 -6.35
CA LYS A 105 -9.54 -3.31 -7.70
C LYS A 105 -10.71 -4.29 -7.87
N LYS A 106 -10.70 -5.42 -7.15
CA LYS A 106 -11.84 -6.35 -7.09
C LYS A 106 -13.15 -5.66 -6.68
N TYR A 107 -13.05 -4.70 -5.76
CA TYR A 107 -14.20 -3.98 -5.21
C TYR A 107 -14.39 -2.58 -5.81
N ASN A 108 -13.31 -1.99 -6.34
CA ASN A 108 -13.35 -0.73 -7.10
C ASN A 108 -12.50 -0.82 -8.38
N PRO A 109 -13.09 -1.23 -9.52
CA PRO A 109 -12.37 -1.34 -10.79
C PRO A 109 -11.82 -0.01 -11.33
N THR A 110 -12.28 1.13 -10.80
CA THR A 110 -11.84 2.48 -11.21
C THR A 110 -10.62 2.98 -10.44
N LEU A 111 -10.05 2.17 -9.53
CA LEU A 111 -8.89 2.51 -8.72
C LEU A 111 -7.74 3.07 -9.57
N LYS A 112 -7.12 4.16 -9.11
CA LYS A 112 -5.95 4.79 -9.74
C LYS A 112 -4.72 4.69 -8.84
N GLY A 113 -3.55 4.88 -9.44
CA GLY A 113 -2.29 5.01 -8.71
C GLY A 113 -1.42 3.77 -8.63
N SER A 114 -1.96 2.60 -9.05
CA SER A 114 -1.17 1.37 -9.09
C SER A 114 -0.05 1.47 -10.10
N SER A 115 1.15 1.07 -9.70
CA SER A 115 2.30 0.94 -10.59
C SER A 115 2.15 -0.23 -11.54
N VAL A 116 2.93 -0.22 -12.62
CA VAL A 116 2.89 -1.23 -13.68
C VAL A 116 4.29 -1.54 -14.18
N ASP A 117 4.44 -2.74 -14.73
CA ASP A 117 5.69 -3.22 -15.35
C ASP A 117 6.90 -3.12 -14.39
N GLU A 118 8.09 -3.16 -14.99
CA GLU A 118 9.37 -3.05 -14.33
C GLU A 118 10.29 -2.02 -15.01
N HIS A 119 11.27 -1.49 -14.29
CA HIS A 119 12.35 -0.71 -14.88
C HIS A 119 13.65 -0.89 -14.08
N LEU A 120 14.76 -0.37 -14.61
CA LEU A 120 16.03 -0.38 -13.92
C LEU A 120 15.93 0.38 -12.60
N ILE A 121 16.58 -0.15 -11.56
CA ILE A 121 16.63 0.39 -10.19
C ILE A 121 16.79 1.92 -10.11
N GLU A 122 16.02 2.51 -9.20
CA GLU A 122 16.20 3.87 -8.71
C GLU A 122 16.86 3.85 -7.33
N LEU A 123 17.91 4.67 -7.14
CA LEU A 123 18.73 4.67 -5.95
C LEU A 123 18.56 5.97 -5.17
N CYS A 124 18.32 5.87 -3.86
CA CYS A 124 18.39 7.02 -2.97
C CYS A 124 18.91 6.55 -1.62
N TYR A 125 20.06 7.07 -1.19
CA TYR A 125 20.71 6.66 0.05
C TYR A 125 21.21 7.88 0.83
N GLY A 126 20.46 8.28 1.84
CA GLY A 126 20.80 9.44 2.67
C GLY A 126 20.86 10.71 1.83
N LEU A 127 22.03 11.33 1.70
CA LEU A 127 22.20 12.54 0.89
C LEU A 127 22.39 12.26 -0.62
N LEU A 128 22.55 11.00 -1.02
CA LEU A 128 22.83 10.60 -2.39
C LEU A 128 21.57 10.08 -3.06
N CYS A 129 20.79 10.98 -3.67
CA CYS A 129 19.62 10.65 -4.47
C CYS A 129 19.75 11.31 -5.84
N PRO A 130 20.27 10.60 -6.86
CA PRO A 130 20.39 11.13 -8.21
C PRO A 130 19.07 11.71 -8.73
N PRO A 131 19.09 12.87 -9.39
CA PRO A 131 17.86 13.49 -9.89
C PRO A 131 17.32 12.73 -11.11
N PHE A 132 16.04 12.95 -11.43
CA PHE A 132 15.36 12.45 -12.63
C PHE A 132 15.34 10.92 -12.78
N GLN A 133 15.36 10.20 -11.66
CA GLN A 133 15.30 8.73 -11.64
C GLN A 133 13.88 8.21 -11.93
N TYR A 134 12.87 8.79 -11.28
CA TYR A 134 11.46 8.42 -11.43
C TYR A 134 11.05 8.17 -12.89
N LYS A 135 10.28 7.10 -13.09
CA LYS A 135 9.61 6.71 -14.33
C LYS A 135 8.09 6.81 -14.13
N PRO A 136 7.48 8.02 -14.21
CA PRO A 136 6.06 8.23 -13.88
C PRO A 136 5.07 7.31 -14.62
N ALA A 137 5.42 6.87 -15.83
CA ALA A 137 4.61 5.94 -16.62
C ALA A 137 4.52 4.52 -16.00
N LYS A 138 5.51 4.12 -15.19
CA LYS A 138 5.62 2.81 -14.54
C LYS A 138 5.42 2.90 -13.03
N ASP A 139 6.06 3.88 -12.39
CA ASP A 139 5.92 4.14 -10.96
C ASP A 139 4.49 4.52 -10.57
N VAL A 140 3.86 5.34 -11.40
CA VAL A 140 2.57 5.96 -11.14
C VAL A 140 2.61 6.66 -9.77
N LEU A 141 2.06 6.08 -8.70
CA LEU A 141 2.09 6.64 -7.34
C LEU A 141 2.91 5.80 -6.35
N ASN A 142 3.81 4.93 -6.82
CA ASN A 142 4.82 4.30 -5.97
C ASN A 142 6.13 5.09 -6.03
N ALA A 143 6.34 5.89 -4.99
CA ALA A 143 7.50 6.77 -4.87
C ALA A 143 8.71 6.10 -4.20
N ALA A 144 8.59 4.82 -3.82
CA ALA A 144 9.65 4.09 -3.13
C ALA A 144 10.93 4.03 -3.97
N GLN A 145 12.09 4.08 -3.32
CA GLN A 145 13.38 3.97 -4.01
C GLN A 145 14.30 2.99 -3.30
N SER A 146 15.03 2.20 -4.09
CA SER A 146 15.99 1.26 -3.53
C SER A 146 17.10 1.99 -2.75
N ALA A 147 17.59 1.31 -1.71
CA ALA A 147 18.47 1.85 -0.68
C ALA A 147 17.88 2.98 0.21
N GLY A 148 16.62 3.38 -0.01
CA GLY A 148 15.95 4.44 0.75
C GLY A 148 16.03 4.23 2.26
N LEU A 149 16.42 5.28 2.98
CA LEU A 149 16.38 5.39 4.44
C LEU A 149 15.14 6.18 4.87
N ALA A 150 14.76 6.13 6.14
CA ALA A 150 13.65 6.95 6.65
C ALA A 150 13.84 8.45 6.39
N MET A 151 15.08 8.93 6.42
CA MET A 151 15.40 10.33 6.10
C MET A 151 15.11 10.71 4.64
N ASN A 152 14.96 9.74 3.75
CA ASN A 152 14.64 9.94 2.33
C ASN A 152 13.14 10.07 2.06
N LEU A 153 12.26 9.80 3.03
CA LEU A 153 10.81 9.91 2.84
C LEU A 153 10.37 11.30 2.35
N ASP A 154 11.05 12.37 2.78
CA ASP A 154 10.72 13.73 2.33
C ASP A 154 11.00 13.92 0.82
N HIS A 155 12.07 13.30 0.31
CA HIS A 155 12.39 13.25 -1.11
C HIS A 155 11.32 12.48 -1.90
N GLU A 156 10.87 11.32 -1.40
CA GLU A 156 9.80 10.56 -2.03
C GLU A 156 8.48 11.34 -2.06
N LEU A 157 8.20 12.12 -1.01
CA LEU A 157 7.01 12.98 -0.93
C LEU A 157 7.05 14.15 -1.93
N ASP A 158 8.22 14.65 -2.31
CA ASP A 158 8.36 15.67 -3.34
C ASP A 158 7.89 15.18 -4.72
N TYR A 159 8.05 13.89 -5.00
CA TYR A 159 7.46 13.25 -6.17
C TYR A 159 5.98 12.94 -5.96
N LEU A 160 5.63 12.32 -4.83
CA LEU A 160 4.30 11.74 -4.63
C LEU A 160 3.19 12.77 -4.50
N LEU A 161 3.40 13.82 -3.70
CA LEU A 161 2.31 14.76 -3.36
C LEU A 161 1.80 15.54 -4.59
N PRO A 162 2.67 16.09 -5.47
CA PRO A 162 2.21 16.67 -6.74
C PRO A 162 1.54 15.64 -7.65
N ALA A 163 2.04 14.40 -7.69
CA ALA A 163 1.48 13.35 -8.52
C ALA A 163 0.05 12.96 -8.10
N ILE A 164 -0.22 12.82 -6.79
CA ILE A 164 -1.58 12.60 -6.27
C ILE A 164 -2.48 13.79 -6.60
N LYS A 165 -1.99 15.02 -6.40
CA LYS A 165 -2.78 16.25 -6.60
C LYS A 165 -3.22 16.43 -8.05
N ASN A 166 -2.38 16.04 -8.99
CA ASN A 166 -2.61 16.19 -10.43
C ASN A 166 -3.15 14.91 -11.08
N LEU A 167 -3.53 13.88 -10.30
CA LEU A 167 -4.00 12.61 -10.83
C LEU A 167 -5.35 12.79 -11.55
N PRO A 168 -5.44 12.49 -12.86
CA PRO A 168 -6.65 12.76 -13.64
C PRO A 168 -7.79 11.83 -13.24
N GLY A 169 -9.01 12.38 -13.22
CA GLY A 169 -10.23 11.63 -12.92
C GLY A 169 -10.44 11.33 -11.43
N ILE A 170 -9.76 12.06 -10.54
CA ILE A 170 -9.92 11.99 -9.09
C ILE A 170 -10.39 13.34 -8.55
N ASP A 171 -11.37 13.32 -7.66
CA ASP A 171 -11.66 14.47 -6.80
C ASP A 171 -10.62 14.51 -5.67
N TYR A 172 -9.60 15.35 -5.85
CA TYR A 172 -8.52 15.45 -4.86
C TYR A 172 -9.01 15.80 -3.46
N GLN A 173 -10.12 16.53 -3.30
CA GLN A 173 -10.63 16.91 -1.97
C GLN A 173 -11.49 15.82 -1.34
N ASN A 174 -12.27 15.09 -2.14
CA ASN A 174 -13.32 14.21 -1.62
C ASN A 174 -13.06 12.71 -1.78
N ASP A 175 -12.21 12.30 -2.71
CA ASP A 175 -11.93 10.87 -2.88
C ASP A 175 -10.98 10.34 -1.79
N TRP A 176 -11.13 9.10 -1.35
CA TRP A 176 -10.22 8.52 -0.37
C TRP A 176 -8.93 8.00 -1.01
N LYS A 177 -7.81 8.31 -0.37
CA LYS A 177 -6.46 7.86 -0.74
C LYS A 177 -5.92 6.89 0.31
N LEU A 178 -5.41 5.73 -0.14
CA LEU A 178 -4.62 4.82 0.69
C LEU A 178 -3.14 5.00 0.32
N ILE A 179 -2.30 5.33 1.31
CA ILE A 179 -0.85 5.39 1.14
C ILE A 179 -0.22 4.27 1.97
N ASN A 180 0.38 3.30 1.29
CA ASN A 180 1.16 2.23 1.91
C ASN A 180 2.60 2.72 2.15
N MET A 181 3.08 2.63 3.39
CA MET A 181 4.43 3.05 3.75
C MET A 181 5.18 1.89 4.39
N GLN A 182 6.32 1.51 3.81
CA GLN A 182 7.25 0.56 4.42
C GLN A 182 8.69 1.04 4.22
N ILE A 183 9.32 1.47 5.30
CA ILE A 183 10.68 2.00 5.31
C ILE A 183 11.39 1.53 6.58
N GLY A 184 12.73 1.55 6.57
CA GLY A 184 13.54 1.26 7.76
C GLY A 184 14.37 -0.01 7.68
N SER A 185 14.29 -0.78 6.59
CA SER A 185 15.17 -1.94 6.40
C SER A 185 16.61 -1.47 6.24
N ASN A 186 16.85 -0.44 5.43
CA ASN A 186 18.16 0.13 5.23
C ASN A 186 18.67 0.86 6.48
N ASP A 187 17.80 1.54 7.26
CA ASP A 187 18.17 2.17 8.52
C ASP A 187 18.73 1.12 9.50
N GLN A 188 18.05 -0.02 9.63
CA GLN A 188 18.51 -1.13 10.46
C GLN A 188 19.82 -1.74 9.93
N CYS A 189 19.90 -2.03 8.63
CA CYS A 189 21.12 -2.60 8.03
C CYS A 189 22.34 -1.67 8.20
N ALA A 190 22.15 -0.37 8.01
CA ALA A 190 23.22 0.62 8.12
C ALA A 190 23.52 1.05 9.57
N SER A 191 22.64 0.75 10.53
CA SER A 191 22.87 1.07 11.96
C SER A 191 24.08 0.38 12.57
N CYS A 192 24.59 -0.69 11.95
CA CYS A 192 25.83 -1.37 12.37
C CYS A 192 27.11 -0.70 11.83
N ILE A 193 26.99 0.29 10.94
CA ILE A 193 28.14 0.99 10.36
C ILE A 193 28.49 2.17 11.26
N ASN A 194 29.58 2.04 12.03
CA ASN A 194 30.00 3.00 13.06
C ASN A 194 29.94 4.48 12.62
N ALA A 195 30.33 4.79 11.39
CA ALA A 195 30.30 6.16 10.85
C ALA A 195 28.89 6.73 10.66
N LEU A 196 27.87 5.88 10.52
CA LEU A 196 26.48 6.27 10.24
C LEU A 196 25.57 6.21 11.49
N VAL A 197 26.02 5.53 12.56
CA VAL A 197 25.27 5.38 13.82
C VAL A 197 24.66 6.70 14.33
N PRO A 198 25.37 7.85 14.34
CA PRO A 198 24.79 9.10 14.86
C PRO A 198 23.56 9.58 14.07
N LEU A 199 23.46 9.22 12.79
CA LEU A 199 22.38 9.62 11.89
C LEU A 199 21.21 8.61 11.89
N LEU A 200 21.46 7.36 12.27
CA LEU A 200 20.52 6.24 12.13
C LEU A 200 20.01 5.71 13.48
N THR A 201 19.89 6.58 14.48
CA THR A 201 19.34 6.19 15.79
C THR A 201 17.84 5.90 15.69
N PRO A 202 17.27 5.06 16.59
CA PRO A 202 15.82 4.83 16.64
C PRO A 202 15.01 6.13 16.77
N LYS A 203 15.56 7.13 17.48
CA LYS A 203 14.94 8.46 17.62
C LYS A 203 14.93 9.23 16.29
N ALA A 204 16.03 9.19 15.53
CA ALA A 204 16.10 9.82 14.22
C ALA A 204 15.13 9.17 13.23
N TYR A 205 15.12 7.83 13.16
CA TYR A 205 14.16 7.06 12.38
C TYR A 205 12.71 7.45 12.71
N GLY A 206 12.34 7.41 14.00
CA GLY A 206 11.00 7.75 14.46
C GLY A 206 10.60 9.18 14.12
N LYS A 207 11.56 10.12 14.19
CA LYS A 207 11.34 11.51 13.77
C LYS A 207 11.03 11.60 12.27
N HIS A 208 11.86 11.01 11.41
CA HIS A 208 11.67 11.09 9.97
C HIS A 208 10.33 10.48 9.51
N VAL A 209 9.95 9.33 10.05
CA VAL A 209 8.65 8.71 9.75
C VAL A 209 7.49 9.58 10.25
N THR A 210 7.60 10.16 11.45
CA THR A 210 6.56 11.06 11.98
C THR A 210 6.41 12.32 11.14
N ASP A 211 7.53 12.94 10.75
CA ASP A 211 7.51 14.15 9.91
C ASP A 211 6.84 13.87 8.55
N ALA A 212 7.15 12.72 7.93
CA ALA A 212 6.53 12.30 6.68
C ALA A 212 5.02 12.07 6.82
N ILE A 213 4.59 11.38 7.88
CA ILE A 213 3.17 11.16 8.20
C ILE A 213 2.44 12.49 8.39
N GLU A 214 3.04 13.42 9.13
CA GLU A 214 2.46 14.75 9.36
C GLU A 214 2.39 15.58 8.07
N ARG A 215 3.41 15.51 7.22
CA ARG A 215 3.40 16.15 5.89
C ARG A 215 2.28 15.59 5.01
N ILE A 216 2.07 14.28 5.00
CA ILE A 216 0.94 13.65 4.30
C ILE A 216 -0.38 14.11 4.90
N ARG A 217 -0.55 13.99 6.22
CA ARG A 217 -1.81 14.29 6.94
C ARG A 217 -2.28 15.72 6.73
N THR A 218 -1.34 16.66 6.64
CA THR A 218 -1.62 18.09 6.46
C THR A 218 -1.81 18.49 4.99
N THR A 219 -1.21 17.74 4.05
CA THR A 219 -1.28 18.06 2.62
C THR A 219 -2.41 17.32 1.90
N VAL A 220 -2.65 16.05 2.24
CA VAL A 220 -3.57 15.14 1.52
C VAL A 220 -4.87 14.99 2.32
N PRO A 221 -6.00 15.55 1.84
CA PRO A 221 -7.29 15.33 2.48
C PRO A 221 -7.76 13.88 2.26
N ARG A 222 -8.56 13.37 3.21
CA ARG A 222 -9.16 12.02 3.16
C ARG A 222 -8.13 10.93 2.83
N VAL A 223 -7.13 10.82 3.69
CA VAL A 223 -6.04 9.86 3.57
C VAL A 223 -6.11 8.81 4.67
N LEU A 224 -5.91 7.56 4.30
CA LEU A 224 -5.55 6.46 5.20
C LEU A 224 -4.09 6.11 4.94
N ILE A 225 -3.26 6.18 5.98
CA ILE A 225 -1.85 5.78 5.90
C ILE A 225 -1.73 4.40 6.53
N ASN A 226 -1.29 3.42 5.74
CA ASN A 226 -0.97 2.09 6.21
C ASN A 226 0.55 1.98 6.43
N LEU A 227 0.98 2.19 7.68
CA LEU A 227 2.38 2.03 8.08
C LEU A 227 2.67 0.54 8.35
N SER A 228 3.37 -0.09 7.42
CA SER A 228 3.77 -1.49 7.53
C SER A 228 5.03 -1.61 8.39
N LYS A 229 5.03 -2.57 9.32
CA LYS A 229 6.21 -2.87 10.13
C LYS A 229 7.27 -3.59 9.28
N TYR A 230 8.52 -3.47 9.71
CA TYR A 230 9.61 -4.28 9.21
C TYR A 230 9.47 -5.74 9.69
N PHE A 231 10.08 -6.67 8.95
CA PHE A 231 10.12 -8.07 9.34
C PHE A 231 10.92 -8.23 10.63
N LYS A 232 10.38 -9.00 11.59
CA LYS A 232 11.16 -9.41 12.75
C LYS A 232 12.20 -10.43 12.29
N LEU A 233 13.42 -9.97 12.04
CA LEU A 233 14.57 -10.86 11.91
C LEU A 233 14.83 -11.39 13.33
N GLN A 234 14.48 -12.66 13.58
CA GLN A 234 14.71 -13.28 14.88
C GLN A 234 16.19 -13.16 15.25
N THR A 235 16.47 -12.58 16.42
CA THR A 235 17.53 -13.09 17.29
C THR A 235 16.82 -13.86 18.38
N GLU A 236 17.13 -15.16 18.50
CA GLU A 236 16.81 -15.95 19.69
C GLU A 236 17.36 -15.27 20.96
#